data_AF-A0A2J8T1A4-F1
#
_entry.id   AF-A0A2J8T1A4-F1
#
_cell.length_a   1.000
_cell.length_b   1.000
_cell.length_c   1.000
_cell.angle_alpha   90.00
_cell.angle_beta   90.00
_cell.angle_gamma   90.00
#
_symmetry.space_group_name_H-M   'P 1'
#
loop_
_entity.id
_entity.type
_entity.pdbx_description
1 polymer ?
#
loop_
_entity_poly.entity_id
_entity_poly.type
_entity_poly.pdbx_seq_one_letter_code
_entity_poly.pdbx_strand_id
1 'polypeptide(L)'
;EDVFSREPFVVWFQSPHTAVKDFVIIPLHTTPETSVREIDELVEVYMDVKHRWKVENFIFMGDFNAGCSYVPKKAWKNIRLRTDPRFVWLIGDQEDTTVKKSTNCAYDRPWMSATTFQLNLNYSLQGPSPTAKNLSL
;
A
#
# COMPACT_ATOMS: atom_id res chain seq x y z
N GLU A 1 -14.01 0.42 20.67
CA GLU A 1 -12.74 1.17 20.70
C GLU A 1 -12.38 1.53 19.28
N ASP A 2 -11.80 2.71 19.09
CA ASP A 2 -11.20 3.09 17.81
C ASP A 2 -10.06 2.14 17.46
N VAL A 3 -9.90 1.85 16.18
CA VAL A 3 -8.82 0.99 15.68
C VAL A 3 -7.61 1.84 15.28
N PHE A 4 -7.84 3.02 14.71
CA PHE A 4 -6.79 3.86 14.16
C PHE A 4 -6.34 4.89 15.20
N SER A 5 -5.03 4.99 15.42
CA SER A 5 -4.47 6.09 16.19
C SER A 5 -4.52 7.42 15.42
N ARG A 6 -4.59 7.33 14.09
CA ARG A 6 -4.73 8.44 13.14
C ARG A 6 -5.64 7.98 12.02
N GLU A 7 -6.80 8.60 11.89
CA GLU A 7 -7.81 8.20 10.92
C GLU A 7 -7.26 8.32 9.48
N PRO A 8 -7.46 7.30 8.62
CA PRO A 8 -7.02 7.38 7.24
C PRO A 8 -7.71 8.53 6.50
N PHE A 9 -6.92 9.37 5.83
CA PHE A 9 -7.47 10.28 4.83
C PHE A 9 -7.79 9.51 3.55
N VAL A 10 -8.81 9.94 2.81
CA VAL A 10 -9.22 9.31 1.55
C VAL A 10 -9.34 10.38 0.49
N VAL A 11 -8.58 10.27 -0.60
CA VAL A 11 -8.56 11.25 -1.68
C VAL A 11 -8.75 10.57 -3.02
N TRP A 12 -9.73 11.04 -3.80
CA TRP A 12 -9.99 10.56 -5.16
C TRP A 12 -9.33 11.49 -6.17
N PHE A 13 -8.44 10.92 -6.98
CA PHE A 13 -7.73 11.61 -8.05
C PHE A 13 -8.26 11.22 -9.43
N GLN A 14 -8.19 12.20 -10.34
CA GLN A 14 -8.26 11.97 -11.78
C GLN A 14 -6.93 12.36 -12.41
N SER A 15 -6.38 11.51 -13.27
CA SER A 15 -5.10 11.73 -13.93
C SER A 15 -5.21 11.44 -15.43
N PRO A 16 -5.25 12.48 -16.28
CA PRO A 16 -5.42 12.31 -17.72
C PRO A 16 -4.21 11.67 -18.41
N HIS A 17 -3.05 11.61 -17.75
CA HIS A 17 -1.79 11.18 -18.35
C HIS A 17 -1.35 9.76 -17.97
N THR A 18 -2.05 9.09 -17.04
CA THR A 18 -1.74 7.72 -16.60
C THR A 18 -2.65 6.69 -17.26
N ALA A 19 -2.25 5.42 -17.28
CA ALA A 19 -3.10 4.34 -17.81
C ALA A 19 -4.39 4.18 -17.00
N VAL A 20 -4.29 4.29 -15.68
CA VAL A 20 -5.44 4.41 -14.78
C VAL A 20 -5.83 5.87 -14.65
N LYS A 21 -7.06 6.21 -15.05
CA LYS A 21 -7.55 7.60 -15.07
C LYS A 21 -8.13 8.04 -13.74
N ASP A 22 -8.84 7.16 -13.04
CA ASP A 22 -9.50 7.45 -11.78
C ASP A 22 -9.02 6.46 -10.72
N PHE A 23 -8.52 6.97 -9.60
CA PHE A 23 -8.05 6.15 -8.49
C PHE A 23 -8.12 6.89 -7.16
N VAL A 24 -8.24 6.12 -6.09
CA VAL A 24 -8.22 6.62 -4.72
C VAL A 24 -6.86 6.36 -4.10
N ILE A 25 -6.31 7.34 -3.39
CA ILE A 25 -5.18 7.15 -2.50
C ILE A 25 -5.65 7.23 -1.04
N ILE A 26 -5.23 6.25 -0.24
CA ILE A 26 -5.48 6.18 1.20
C ILE A 26 -4.14 6.18 1.93
N PRO A 27 -3.63 7.36 2.37
CA PRO A 27 -2.46 7.41 3.22
C PRO A 27 -2.76 6.92 4.63
N LEU A 28 -1.82 6.20 5.24
CA LEU A 28 -1.87 5.85 6.66
C LEU A 28 -0.47 5.91 7.29
N HIS A 29 -0.42 6.37 8.54
CA HIS A 29 0.74 6.23 9.41
C HIS A 29 0.30 5.49 10.67
N THR A 30 0.57 4.19 10.75
CA THR A 30 0.15 3.35 11.90
C THR A 30 0.96 3.68 13.14
N THR A 31 0.46 3.34 14.34
CA THR A 31 1.33 3.28 15.52
C THR A 31 2.04 1.93 15.62
N PRO A 32 3.34 1.88 15.95
CA PRO A 32 4.12 0.64 15.98
C PRO A 32 3.50 -0.51 16.78
N GLU A 33 2.84 -0.18 17.89
CA GLU A 33 2.24 -1.15 18.82
C GLU A 33 0.98 -1.81 18.26
N THR A 34 0.30 -1.15 17.32
CA THR A 34 -1.00 -1.56 16.77
C THR A 34 -0.97 -1.77 15.26
N SER A 35 0.21 -1.73 14.64
CA SER A 35 0.38 -1.84 13.18
C SER A 35 -0.34 -3.02 12.57
N VAL A 36 -0.26 -4.21 13.18
CA VAL A 36 -0.96 -5.41 12.69
C VAL A 36 -2.48 -5.17 12.57
N ARG A 37 -3.09 -4.56 13.59
CA ARG A 37 -4.53 -4.31 13.64
C ARG A 37 -4.92 -3.18 12.69
N GLU A 38 -4.18 -2.08 12.68
CA GLU A 38 -4.46 -0.95 11.79
C GLU A 38 -4.30 -1.30 10.31
N ILE A 39 -3.27 -2.08 9.96
CA ILE A 39 -3.10 -2.56 8.57
C ILE A 39 -4.25 -3.48 8.17
N ASP A 40 -4.69 -4.39 9.05
CA ASP A 40 -5.80 -5.29 8.74
C ASP A 40 -7.13 -4.52 8.54
N GLU A 41 -7.36 -3.49 9.34
CA GLU A 41 -8.58 -2.67 9.30
C GLU A 41 -8.69 -1.81 8.03
N LEU A 42 -7.59 -1.54 7.32
CA LEU A 42 -7.65 -0.86 6.02
C LEU A 42 -8.48 -1.62 4.97
N VAL A 43 -8.73 -2.92 5.16
CA VAL A 43 -9.68 -3.68 4.34
C VAL A 43 -11.11 -3.16 4.52
N GLU A 44 -11.52 -2.78 5.73
CA GLU A 44 -12.86 -2.21 5.96
C GLU A 44 -12.97 -0.82 5.31
N VAL A 45 -11.91 -0.01 5.40
CA VAL A 45 -11.83 1.29 4.73
C VAL A 45 -11.95 1.13 3.20
N TYR A 46 -11.23 0.17 2.63
CA TYR A 46 -11.34 -0.20 1.21
C TYR A 46 -12.78 -0.51 0.83
N MET A 47 -13.45 -1.39 1.59
CA MET A 47 -14.80 -1.85 1.28
C MET A 47 -15.82 -0.72 1.40
N ASP A 48 -15.70 0.13 2.42
CA ASP A 48 -16.60 1.29 2.62
C ASP A 48 -16.46 2.30 1.48
N VAL A 49 -15.23 2.72 1.15
CA VAL A 49 -14.98 3.68 0.07
C VAL A 49 -15.41 3.12 -1.28
N LYS A 50 -15.09 1.86 -1.57
CA LYS A 50 -15.54 1.17 -2.78
C LYS A 50 -17.07 1.16 -2.88
N HIS A 51 -17.75 0.84 -1.79
CA HIS A 51 -19.20 0.80 -1.77
C HIS A 51 -19.83 2.18 -1.98
N ARG A 52 -19.31 3.22 -1.31
CA ARG A 52 -19.87 4.58 -1.37
C ARG A 52 -19.59 5.28 -2.69
N TRP A 53 -18.36 5.22 -3.17
CA TRP A 53 -17.91 6.00 -4.33
C TRP A 53 -17.93 5.22 -5.63
N LYS A 54 -18.20 3.90 -5.59
CA LYS A 54 -18.23 3.02 -6.78
C LYS A 54 -16.94 3.06 -7.60
N VAL A 55 -15.81 3.19 -6.91
CA VAL A 55 -14.47 3.22 -7.49
C VAL A 55 -13.80 1.86 -7.37
N GLU A 56 -12.94 1.51 -8.32
CA GLU A 56 -12.29 0.19 -8.40
C GLU A 56 -10.80 0.23 -8.11
N ASN A 57 -10.14 1.37 -8.36
CA ASN A 57 -8.69 1.52 -8.33
C ASN A 57 -8.24 2.20 -7.05
N PHE A 58 -7.43 1.50 -6.24
CA PHE A 58 -6.95 2.02 -4.97
C PHE A 58 -5.44 1.87 -4.83
N ILE A 59 -4.84 2.88 -4.21
CA ILE A 59 -3.46 2.91 -3.76
C ILE A 59 -3.48 3.19 -2.26
N PHE A 60 -2.81 2.36 -1.48
CA PHE A 60 -2.56 2.65 -0.09
C PHE A 60 -1.07 2.88 0.06
N MET A 61 -0.69 3.86 0.88
CA MET A 61 0.72 4.19 1.06
C MET A 61 0.97 4.85 2.41
N GLY A 62 2.21 4.78 2.88
CA GLY A 62 2.67 5.49 4.06
C GLY A 62 3.51 4.60 4.96
N ASP A 63 3.82 5.12 6.14
CA ASP A 63 4.56 4.41 7.19
C ASP A 63 3.62 3.47 7.94
N PHE A 64 3.62 2.22 7.50
CA PHE A 64 2.78 1.19 8.09
C PHE A 64 3.47 0.46 9.23
N ASN A 65 4.71 0.84 9.59
CA ASN A 65 5.51 0.10 10.56
C ASN A 65 5.53 -1.42 10.25
N ALA A 66 5.50 -1.74 8.95
CA ALA A 66 5.14 -3.05 8.40
C ALA A 66 6.33 -4.01 8.30
N GLY A 67 7.10 -4.14 9.38
CA GLY A 67 8.28 -4.98 9.42
C GLY A 67 8.89 -5.13 10.81
N CYS A 68 10.02 -5.84 10.85
CA CYS A 68 10.81 -6.02 12.07
C CYS A 68 9.97 -6.51 13.27
N SER A 69 10.12 -5.88 14.44
CA SER A 69 9.40 -6.28 15.66
C SER A 69 7.93 -5.89 15.66
N TYR A 70 7.53 -4.89 14.88
CA TYR A 70 6.17 -4.35 14.88
C TYR A 70 5.20 -5.27 14.11
N VAL A 71 5.65 -5.81 12.98
CA VAL A 71 4.92 -6.86 12.25
C VAL A 71 5.83 -8.10 12.10
N PRO A 72 5.84 -9.01 13.08
CA PRO A 72 6.67 -10.20 13.03
C PRO A 72 6.18 -11.16 11.93
N LYS A 73 7.08 -11.98 11.38
CA LYS A 73 6.78 -12.90 10.24
C LYS A 73 5.50 -13.73 10.43
N LYS A 74 5.23 -14.17 11.66
CA LYS A 74 4.05 -14.98 12.03
C LYS A 74 2.72 -14.22 11.98
N ALA A 75 2.73 -12.89 12.02
CA ALA A 75 1.53 -12.05 12.01
C ALA A 75 0.98 -11.84 10.60
N TRP A 76 1.83 -11.91 9.56
CA TRP A 76 1.44 -11.65 8.18
C TRP A 76 0.29 -12.51 7.67
N LYS A 77 0.20 -13.76 8.12
CA LYS A 77 -0.89 -14.68 7.76
C LYS A 77 -2.27 -14.25 8.29
N ASN A 78 -2.30 -13.32 9.24
CA ASN A 78 -3.53 -12.81 9.86
C ASN A 78 -3.93 -11.43 9.32
N ILE A 79 -3.10 -10.83 8.44
CA ILE A 79 -3.37 -9.52 7.87
C ILE A 79 -4.04 -9.74 6.51
N ARG A 80 -5.35 -9.48 6.42
CA ARG A 80 -6.15 -9.69 5.20
C ARG A 80 -5.56 -8.96 4.01
N LEU A 81 -5.08 -7.75 4.24
CA LEU A 81 -4.43 -6.90 3.25
C LEU A 81 -3.15 -7.51 2.65
N ARG A 82 -2.53 -8.46 3.35
CA ARG A 82 -1.38 -9.21 2.87
C ARG A 82 -1.75 -10.54 2.23
N THR A 83 -2.75 -11.24 2.76
CA THR A 83 -3.12 -12.59 2.29
C THR A 83 -4.07 -12.59 1.10
N ASP A 84 -4.83 -11.51 0.92
CA ASP A 84 -5.79 -11.41 -0.16
C ASP A 84 -5.10 -11.02 -1.48
N PRO A 85 -5.18 -11.87 -2.53
CA PRO A 85 -4.47 -11.66 -3.79
C PRO A 85 -4.95 -10.43 -4.58
N ARG A 86 -6.06 -9.81 -4.18
CA ARG A 86 -6.52 -8.54 -4.75
C ARG A 86 -5.57 -7.38 -4.43
N PHE A 87 -4.72 -7.51 -3.42
CA PHE A 87 -3.78 -6.49 -3.00
C PHE A 87 -2.35 -6.90 -3.35
N VAL A 88 -1.65 -6.03 -4.08
CA VAL A 88 -0.27 -6.26 -4.49
C VAL A 88 0.65 -5.27 -3.79
N TRP A 89 1.56 -5.81 -2.99
CA TRP A 89 2.58 -5.07 -2.26
C TRP A 89 3.76 -4.79 -3.17
N LEU A 90 4.09 -3.51 -3.39
CA LEU A 90 5.13 -3.11 -4.34
C LEU A 90 6.53 -3.10 -3.72
N ILE A 91 6.61 -2.78 -2.43
CA ILE A 91 7.84 -2.88 -1.65
C ILE A 91 7.87 -4.25 -0.98
N GLY A 92 8.93 -5.02 -1.21
CA GLY A 92 9.14 -6.35 -0.64
C GLY A 92 9.58 -6.30 0.82
N ASP A 93 9.47 -7.41 1.53
CA ASP A 93 9.80 -7.48 2.98
C ASP A 93 11.29 -7.42 3.28
N GLN A 94 12.14 -7.47 2.26
CA GLN A 94 13.60 -7.40 2.38
C GLN A 94 14.15 -5.99 2.07
N GLU A 95 13.29 -5.06 1.69
CA GLU A 95 13.69 -3.67 1.42
C GLU A 95 13.94 -2.92 2.73
N ASP A 96 14.88 -1.99 2.72
CA ASP A 96 15.10 -1.06 3.83
C ASP A 96 14.50 0.30 3.46
N THR A 97 13.47 0.71 4.20
CA THR A 97 12.85 2.03 4.02
C THR A 97 13.30 3.02 5.10
N THR A 98 14.26 2.63 5.94
CA THR A 98 14.76 3.48 7.03
C THR A 98 16.03 4.23 6.65
N VAL A 99 16.23 5.42 7.23
CA VAL A 99 17.49 6.17 7.07
C VAL A 99 18.52 5.86 8.15
N LYS A 100 18.09 5.25 9.26
CA LYS A 100 18.95 4.97 10.41
C LYS A 100 19.81 3.76 10.11
N LYS A 101 21.13 3.95 10.07
CA LYS A 101 22.11 2.89 9.73
C LYS A 101 22.04 1.59 10.55
N SER A 102 21.46 1.64 11.75
CA SER A 102 21.33 0.47 12.65
C SER A 102 19.99 -0.25 12.51
N THR A 103 19.12 0.19 11.60
CA THR A 103 17.88 -0.47 11.25
C THR A 103 17.94 -0.93 9.81
N ASN A 104 17.24 -2.04 9.53
CA ASN A 104 16.99 -2.54 8.20
C ASN A 104 15.58 -3.10 8.22
N CYS A 105 14.60 -2.24 7.93
CA CYS A 105 13.19 -2.53 8.12
C CYS A 105 12.36 -1.95 6.98
N ALA A 106 11.45 -2.75 6.45
CA ALA A 106 10.49 -2.34 5.43
C ALA A 106 9.22 -1.73 6.07
N TYR A 107 9.34 -0.54 6.66
CA TYR A 107 8.21 0.10 7.36
C TYR A 107 7.23 0.78 6.40
N ASP A 108 7.74 1.48 5.39
CA ASP A 108 6.95 2.21 4.40
C ASP A 108 6.50 1.28 3.28
N ARG A 109 5.20 1.25 2.99
CA ARG A 109 4.64 0.29 2.03
C ARG A 109 3.58 0.92 1.13
N PRO A 110 3.88 1.11 -0.15
CA PRO A 110 2.84 1.26 -1.15
C PRO A 110 2.32 -0.12 -1.55
N TRP A 111 0.99 -0.26 -1.60
CA TRP A 111 0.33 -1.37 -2.27
C TRP A 111 -0.87 -0.90 -3.08
N MET A 112 -1.22 -1.69 -4.09
CA MET A 112 -2.30 -1.38 -5.01
C MET A 112 -3.37 -2.46 -4.96
N SER A 113 -4.63 -2.02 -5.02
CA SER A 113 -5.79 -2.88 -5.25
C SER A 113 -6.42 -2.50 -6.58
N ALA A 114 -6.42 -3.43 -7.54
CA ALA A 114 -7.28 -3.48 -8.74
C ALA A 114 -6.64 -4.32 -9.85
N THR A 115 -7.49 -5.02 -10.62
CA THR A 115 -7.10 -5.74 -11.84
C THR A 115 -6.39 -4.82 -12.84
N THR A 116 -6.79 -3.55 -12.99
CA THR A 116 -6.16 -2.64 -13.98
C THR A 116 -4.77 -2.17 -13.54
N PHE A 117 -4.53 -1.89 -12.26
CA PHE A 117 -3.17 -1.62 -11.76
C PHE A 117 -2.28 -2.86 -11.90
N GLN A 118 -2.82 -4.04 -11.56
CA GLN A 118 -2.11 -5.30 -11.65
C GLN A 118 -1.79 -5.70 -13.10
N LEU A 119 -2.73 -5.52 -14.04
CA LEU A 119 -2.52 -5.77 -15.47
C LEU A 119 -1.42 -4.85 -16.03
N ASN A 120 -1.44 -3.55 -15.70
CA ASN A 120 -0.42 -2.60 -16.15
C ASN A 120 0.96 -2.89 -15.54
N LEU A 121 1.02 -3.32 -14.28
CA LEU A 121 2.26 -3.80 -13.67
C LEU A 121 2.78 -5.05 -14.37
N ASN A 122 1.94 -6.06 -14.57
CA ASN A 122 2.33 -7.30 -15.25
C ASN A 122 2.81 -7.03 -16.68
N TYR A 123 2.14 -6.11 -17.40
CA TYR A 123 2.61 -5.64 -18.71
C TYR A 123 3.98 -4.94 -18.62
N SER A 124 4.20 -4.10 -17.61
CA SER A 124 5.46 -3.37 -17.43
C SER A 124 6.62 -4.29 -17.03
N LEU A 125 6.34 -5.38 -16.29
CA LEU A 125 7.31 -6.39 -15.90
C LEU A 125 7.60 -7.42 -17.03
N GLN A 126 6.71 -7.54 -18.02
CA GLN A 126 6.89 -8.40 -19.20
C GLN A 126 7.38 -7.65 -20.44
N GLY A 127 7.32 -6.30 -20.45
CA GLY A 127 7.89 -5.45 -21.48
C GLY A 127 9.42 -5.27 -21.31
N PRO A 128 10.12 -4.73 -22.33
CA PRO A 128 11.53 -4.36 -22.15
C PRO A 128 11.64 -3.38 -20.97
N SER A 129 12.60 -3.65 -20.07
CA SER A 129 12.85 -2.93 -18.83
C SER A 129 12.60 -1.42 -18.98
N PRO A 130 11.71 -0.80 -18.18
CA PRO A 130 11.49 0.64 -18.23
C PRO A 130 12.83 1.32 -17.96
N THR A 131 13.37 1.99 -18.95
CA THR A 131 14.53 2.84 -18.76
C THR A 131 14.09 3.94 -17.80
N ALA A 132 14.59 3.90 -16.56
CA ALA A 132 14.42 4.99 -15.62
C ALA A 132 15.05 6.24 -16.26
N LYS A 133 14.21 7.09 -16.86
CA LYS A 133 14.63 8.44 -17.21
C LYS A 133 14.77 9.18 -15.89
N ASN A 134 16.02 9.37 -15.46
CA ASN A 134 16.35 10.40 -14.48
C ASN A 134 15.72 11.71 -14.94
N LEU A 135 14.66 12.16 -14.29
CA LEU A 135 14.38 13.58 -14.21
C LEU A 135 15.30 14.13 -13.10
N SER A 136 16.44 14.66 -13.52
CA SER A 136 17.05 15.76 -12.78
C SER A 136 16.09 16.95 -12.84
N LEU A 137 15.85 17.58 -11.69
CA LEU A 137 15.23 18.91 -11.61
C LEU A 137 15.98 19.92 -12.49
#